data_AF-A0A968BWP4-F1
#
_entry.id   AF-A0A968BWP4-F1
#
_cell.length_a   1.000
_cell.length_b   1.000
_cell.length_c   1.000
_cell.angle_alpha   90.00
_cell.angle_beta   90.00
_cell.angle_gamma   90.00
#
_symmetry.space_group_name_H-M   'P 1'
#
loop_
_entity.id
_entity.type
_entity.pdbx_description
1 polymer ?
#
loop_
_entity_poly.entity_id
_entity_poly.type
_entity_poly.pdbx_seq_one_letter_code
_entity_poly.pdbx_strand_id
1 'polypeptide(L)'
;DMRGRITMANRACAEITGYAPAELVGMRVRGFLSEAALDKARQIRRRLLAGETVSEPYELEIIKRDGTAALLWLTPSLITSQGWPTGFQ
;
A
#
# COMPACT_ATOMS: atom_id res chain seq x y z
N ASP A 1 7.69 2.96 2.37
CA ASP A 1 8.45 3.27 3.60
C ASP A 1 7.51 3.41 4.81
N MET A 2 8.08 3.66 6.00
CA MET A 2 7.32 3.89 7.24
C MET A 2 6.40 5.12 7.23
N ARG A 3 6.58 6.06 6.30
CA ARG A 3 5.75 7.26 6.16
C ARG A 3 4.66 7.11 5.08
N GLY A 4 4.56 5.92 4.48
CA GLY A 4 3.60 5.61 3.42
C GLY A 4 4.02 6.17 2.05
N ARG A 5 5.30 6.48 1.85
CA ARG A 5 5.87 6.79 0.53
C ARG A 5 6.17 5.48 -0.20
N ILE A 6 5.77 5.41 -1.46
CA ILE A 6 6.09 4.29 -2.34
C ILE A 6 7.58 4.35 -2.68
N THR A 7 8.30 3.27 -2.40
CA THR A 7 9.75 3.16 -2.67
C THR A 7 10.06 2.26 -3.86
N MET A 8 9.11 1.41 -4.23
CA MET A 8 9.20 0.50 -5.37
C MET A 8 7.78 0.20 -5.85
N ALA A 9 7.61 0.03 -7.16
CA ALA A 9 6.35 -0.37 -7.77
C ALA A 9 6.66 -1.35 -8.90
N ASN A 10 5.92 -2.46 -8.96
CA ASN A 10 6.03 -3.40 -10.07
C ASN A 10 5.16 -2.94 -11.26
N ARG A 11 5.26 -3.66 -12.38
CA ARG A 11 4.47 -3.37 -13.59
C ARG A 11 2.96 -3.49 -13.36
N ALA A 12 2.51 -4.44 -12.55
CA ALA A 12 1.09 -4.61 -12.26
C ALA A 12 0.51 -3.39 -11.51
N CYS A 13 1.24 -2.81 -10.56
CA CYS A 13 0.84 -1.56 -9.90
C CYS A 13 0.67 -0.43 -10.91
N ALA A 14 1.55 -0.35 -11.92
CA ALA A 14 1.46 0.68 -12.95
C ALA A 14 0.21 0.51 -13.83
N GLU A 15 -0.07 -0.73 -14.26
CA GLU A 15 -1.24 -1.07 -15.07
C GLU A 15 -2.55 -0.79 -14.31
N ILE A 16 -2.60 -1.08 -13.00
CA ILE A 16 -3.81 -0.86 -12.20
C ILE A 16 -3.99 0.63 -11.87
N THR A 17 -2.93 1.34 -11.47
CA THR A 17 -3.07 2.74 -11.02
C THR A 17 -3.15 3.74 -12.16
N GLY A 18 -2.65 3.37 -13.36
CA GLY A 18 -2.48 4.28 -14.49
C GLY A 18 -1.28 5.21 -14.34
N TYR A 19 -0.32 4.89 -13.46
CA TYR A 19 0.93 5.63 -13.29
C TYR A 19 2.12 4.77 -13.69
N ALA A 20 3.13 5.34 -14.36
CA ALA A 20 4.37 4.60 -14.59
C ALA A 20 5.07 4.27 -13.25
N PRO A 21 5.84 3.18 -13.15
CA PRO A 21 6.55 2.83 -11.92
C PRO A 21 7.43 3.96 -11.38
N ALA A 22 8.09 4.72 -12.26
CA ALA A 22 8.92 5.85 -11.89
C ALA A 22 8.12 7.04 -11.32
N GLU A 23 6.86 7.20 -11.71
CA GLU A 23 5.97 8.23 -11.16
C GLU A 23 5.40 7.79 -9.81
N LEU A 24 5.11 6.49 -9.65
CA LEU A 24 4.64 5.92 -8.38
C LEU A 24 5.68 6.08 -7.28
N VAL A 25 6.97 5.85 -7.59
CA VAL A 25 8.05 6.05 -6.62
C VAL A 25 8.09 7.50 -6.16
N GLY A 26 7.99 7.69 -4.85
CA GLY A 26 7.91 9.01 -4.24
C GLY A 26 6.49 9.49 -3.95
N MET A 27 5.44 8.95 -4.57
CA MET A 27 4.07 9.27 -4.19
C MET A 27 3.71 8.70 -2.82
N ARG A 28 2.66 9.25 -2.20
CA ARG A 28 2.12 8.73 -0.93
C ARG A 28 0.91 7.86 -1.20
N VAL A 29 0.86 6.67 -0.59
CA VAL A 29 -0.25 5.71 -0.74
C VAL A 29 -1.60 6.35 -0.39
N ARG A 30 -1.65 7.25 0.60
CA ARG A 30 -2.89 7.96 0.98
C ARG A 30 -3.55 8.75 -0.17
N GLY A 31 -2.77 9.15 -1.18
CA GLY A 31 -3.29 9.89 -2.34
C GLY A 31 -4.17 9.03 -3.25
N PHE A 32 -4.14 7.72 -3.07
CA PHE A 32 -4.94 6.76 -3.83
C PHE A 32 -6.14 6.24 -3.04
N LEU A 33 -6.33 6.64 -1.78
CA LEU A 33 -7.32 6.01 -0.88
C LEU A 33 -8.41 7.01 -0.49
N SER A 34 -9.65 6.54 -0.46
CA SER A 34 -10.73 7.20 0.30
C SER A 34 -10.42 7.14 1.80
N GLU A 35 -11.10 7.95 2.61
CA GLU A 35 -10.88 7.93 4.07
C GLU A 35 -11.17 6.54 4.68
N ALA A 36 -12.23 5.88 4.21
CA ALA A 36 -12.59 4.53 4.65
C ALA A 36 -11.51 3.48 4.27
N ALA A 37 -10.98 3.56 3.05
CA ALA A 37 -9.89 2.70 2.62
C ALA A 37 -8.59 2.99 3.41
N LEU A 38 -8.32 4.26 3.70
CA LEU A 38 -7.18 4.67 4.51
C LEU A 38 -7.27 4.14 5.95
N ASP A 39 -8.45 4.13 6.55
CA ASP A 39 -8.67 3.57 7.88
C ASP A 39 -8.44 2.06 7.93
N LYS A 40 -8.90 1.33 6.91
CA LYS A 40 -8.60 -0.10 6.75
C LYS A 40 -7.10 -0.34 6.65
N ALA A 41 -6.40 0.41 5.80
CA ALA A 41 -4.94 0.32 5.66
C ALA A 41 -4.20 0.67 6.98
N ARG A 42 -4.69 1.66 7.74
CA ARG A 42 -4.15 2.01 9.07
C ARG A 42 -4.35 0.88 10.08
N GLN A 43 -5.48 0.20 10.08
CA GLN A 43 -5.74 -0.94 10.96
C GLN A 43 -4.77 -2.08 10.66
N ILE A 44 -4.63 -2.45 9.40
CA ILE A 44 -3.69 -3.50 8.96
C ILE A 44 -2.26 -3.14 9.32
N ARG A 45 -1.86 -1.88 9.09
CA ARG A 45 -0.56 -1.37 9.53
C ARG A 45 -0.31 -1.54 11.03
N ARG A 46 -1.29 -1.24 11.88
CA ARG A 46 -1.14 -1.40 13.35
C ARG A 46 -0.90 -2.86 13.73
N ARG A 47 -1.66 -3.79 13.14
CA ARG A 47 -1.52 -5.23 13.36
C ARG A 47 -0.12 -5.73 12.99
N LEU A 48 0.35 -5.37 11.78
CA LEU A 48 1.70 -5.73 11.33
C LEU A 48 2.81 -5.18 12.25
N LEU A 49 2.65 -3.95 12.74
CA LEU A 49 3.61 -3.36 13.69
C LEU A 49 3.55 -3.98 15.09
N ALA A 50 2.43 -4.60 15.47
CA ALA A 50 2.30 -5.38 16.68
C ALA A 50 2.87 -6.80 16.55
N GLY A 51 3.41 -7.16 15.37
CA GLY A 51 3.93 -8.50 15.09
C GLY A 51 2.86 -9.52 14.72
N GLU A 52 1.62 -9.08 14.45
CA GLU A 52 0.58 -9.97 13.94
C GLU A 52 0.82 -10.29 12.46
N THR A 53 0.54 -11.52 12.07
CA THR A 53 0.47 -11.93 10.66
C THR A 53 -0.91 -11.62 10.10
N VAL A 54 -0.96 -10.99 8.92
CA VAL A 54 -2.18 -10.85 8.13
C VAL A 54 -2.22 -12.02 7.15
N SER A 55 -2.83 -13.13 7.57
CA SER A 55 -2.86 -14.40 6.84
C SER A 55 -3.83 -14.40 5.66
N GLU A 56 -4.85 -13.55 5.70
CA GLU A 56 -5.85 -13.46 4.64
C GLU A 56 -5.61 -12.21 3.79
N PRO A 57 -5.62 -12.34 2.45
CA PRO A 57 -5.69 -11.19 1.58
C PRO A 57 -6.90 -10.33 1.94
N TYR A 58 -6.75 -9.01 1.84
CA TYR A 58 -7.87 -8.10 2.00
C TYR A 58 -8.04 -7.21 0.78
N GLU A 59 -9.29 -6.86 0.50
CA GLU A 59 -9.62 -5.92 -0.56
C GLU A 59 -9.36 -4.48 -0.11
N LEU A 60 -8.73 -3.70 -0.98
CA LEU A 60 -8.55 -2.26 -0.81
C LEU A 60 -8.97 -1.55 -2.09
N GLU A 61 -9.95 -0.67 -1.97
CA GLU A 61 -10.32 0.23 -3.06
C GLU A 61 -9.29 1.36 -3.20
N ILE A 62 -8.88 1.62 -4.43
CA ILE A 62 -8.00 2.73 -4.79
C ILE A 62 -8.63 3.63 -5.86
N ILE A 63 -8.22 4.89 -5.90
CA ILE A 63 -8.55 5.86 -6.96
C ILE A 63 -7.36 5.96 -7.92
N LYS A 64 -7.61 5.67 -9.18
CA LYS A 64 -6.63 5.68 -10.27
C LYS A 64 -6.36 7.10 -10.77
N ARG A 65 -5.36 7.26 -11.66
CA ARG A 65 -5.02 8.56 -12.27
C ARG A 65 -6.23 9.21 -12.96
N ASP A 66 -7.03 8.41 -13.65
CA ASP A 66 -8.21 8.85 -14.39
C ASP A 66 -9.43 9.17 -13.51
N GLY A 67 -9.29 9.05 -12.18
CA GLY A 67 -10.36 9.27 -11.21
C GLY A 67 -11.30 8.09 -11.00
N THR A 68 -11.14 7.00 -11.75
CA THR A 68 -11.97 5.80 -11.58
C THR A 68 -11.42 4.89 -10.48
N ALA A 69 -12.28 4.07 -9.88
CA ALA A 69 -11.90 3.16 -8.81
C ALA A 69 -11.34 1.82 -9.34
N ALA A 70 -10.47 1.18 -8.56
CA ALA A 70 -10.04 -0.20 -8.74
C ALA A 70 -9.95 -0.92 -7.39
N LEU A 71 -10.18 -2.23 -7.38
CA LEU A 71 -10.03 -3.08 -6.20
C LEU A 71 -8.70 -3.84 -6.27
N LEU A 72 -7.91 -3.75 -5.19
CA LEU A 72 -6.69 -4.52 -5.01
C LEU A 72 -6.90 -5.61 -3.96
N TRP A 73 -6.46 -6.82 -4.27
CA TRP A 73 -6.30 -7.90 -3.29
C TRP A 73 -4.88 -7.88 -2.74
N LEU A 74 -4.74 -7.56 -1.45
CA LEU A 74 -3.43 -7.29 -0.83
C LEU A 74 -3.10 -8.30 0.27
N THR A 75 -1.88 -8.82 0.24
CA THR A 75 -1.26 -9.66 1.29
C THR A 75 -0.07 -8.92 1.91
N PRO A 76 -0.31 -7.91 2.76
CA PRO A 76 0.76 -7.03 3.18
C PRO A 76 1.65 -7.68 4.23
N SER A 77 2.92 -7.32 4.22
CA SER A 77 3.89 -7.74 5.24
C SER A 77 4.76 -6.57 5.70
N LEU A 78 5.34 -6.70 6.90
CA LEU A 78 6.29 -5.74 7.43
C LEU A 78 7.69 -6.01 6.86
N ILE A 79 8.31 -4.98 6.28
CA ILE A 79 9.71 -5.04 5.87
C ILE A 79 10.56 -4.55 7.05
N THR A 80 11.57 -5.34 7.40
CA THR A 80 12.52 -5.00 8.46
C THR A 80 13.95 -4.96 7.93
N SER A 81 14.79 -4.14 8.55
CA SER A 81 16.24 -4.11 8.31
C SER A 81 16.95 -4.00 9.66
N GLN A 82 17.89 -4.91 9.93
CA GLN A 82 18.58 -5.00 11.22
C GLN A 82 17.61 -5.05 12.43
N GLY A 83 16.46 -5.71 12.27
CA GLY A 83 15.42 -5.80 13.30
C GLY A 83 14.50 -4.57 13.41
N TRP A 84 14.76 -3.51 12.65
CA TRP A 84 13.94 -2.29 12.67
C TRP A 84 12.95 -2.24 11.51
N PRO A 85 11.68 -1.84 11.75
CA PRO A 85 10.70 -1.63 10.68
C PRO A 85 11.13 -0.52 9.71
N THR A 86 11.18 -0.82 8.42
CA THR A 86 11.56 0.14 7.36
C THR A 86 10.44 0.42 6.36
N GLY A 87 9.47 -0.48 6.24
CA GLY A 87 8.33 -0.29 5.36
C GLY A 87 7.36 -1.46 5.36
N PHE A 88 6.53 -1.46 4.32
CA PHE A 88 5.51 -2.46 4.06
C PHE A 88 5.59 -2.82 2.57
N GLN A 89 5.28 -4.06 2.22
CA GLN A 89 5.07 -4.54 0.86
C GLN A 89 3.73 -5.25 0.78
#